data_AF-A0A150PFS9-F1
#
_entry.id   AF-A0A150PFS9-F1
#
_cell.length_a   1.000
_cell.length_b   1.000
_cell.length_c   1.000
_cell.angle_alpha   90.00
_cell.angle_beta   90.00
_cell.angle_gamma   90.00
#
_symmetry.space_group_name_H-M   'P 1'
#
loop_
_entity.id
_entity.type
_entity.pdbx_description
1 polymer ?
#
loop_
_entity_poly.entity_id
_entity_poly.type
_entity_poly.pdbx_seq_one_letter_code
_entity_poly.pdbx_strand_id
1 'polypeptide(L)'
;MMLAPPATATRPFVAWAWRYLLAHLAFRYTERLLTSDEIRALPSLCLALMTAALVASFAGVRWARASKAIAAVAVAIEMASRFPFNSNHSFAETLLLILFVLVDFPEAEQRDLLVAMGRWIITLIMFHSGLQKILHGTYFDGMYLATRLDNDRFQWLLRHVLQPEEFTSLHRALQAGSEGPFAFHSPAAIVFSNAVYLSELLVALLLVRERTRALGTALGVMVIAAIEVVAREITFGILALNLLMLFFPLPWRKAVAALSIVAYVALLAAQWYVGPDVFLFV
;
A
#
# COMPACT_ATOMS: atom_id res chain seq x y z
N MET A 1 -18.29 -10.95 23.11
CA MET A 1 -16.92 -11.36 23.45
C MET A 1 -16.57 -12.49 22.50
N MET A 2 -15.94 -12.18 21.36
CA MET A 2 -15.45 -13.22 20.44
C MET A 2 -14.21 -13.82 21.09
N LEU A 3 -14.25 -15.11 21.44
CA LEU A 3 -13.12 -15.83 21.99
C LEU A 3 -11.90 -15.65 21.07
N ALA A 4 -10.76 -15.28 21.65
CA ALA A 4 -9.52 -15.20 20.90
C ALA A 4 -9.29 -16.57 20.22
N PRO A 5 -9.00 -16.62 18.91
CA PRO A 5 -8.76 -17.88 18.23
C PRO A 5 -7.58 -18.61 18.90
N PRO A 6 -7.61 -19.95 18.97
CA PRO A 6 -6.53 -20.72 19.59
C PRO A 6 -5.18 -20.37 18.94
N ALA A 7 -4.15 -20.21 19.77
CA ALA A 7 -2.79 -19.77 19.40
C ALA A 7 -2.11 -20.62 18.30
N THR A 8 -2.67 -21.80 17.98
CA THR A 8 -2.21 -22.72 16.93
C THR A 8 -2.63 -22.29 15.53
N ALA A 9 -3.75 -21.56 15.38
CA ALA A 9 -4.26 -21.13 14.07
C ALA A 9 -3.50 -19.92 13.47
N THR A 10 -2.75 -19.17 14.29
CA THR A 10 -2.06 -17.94 13.87
C THR A 10 -0.71 -18.19 13.21
N ARG A 11 -0.02 -19.28 13.58
CA ARG A 11 1.30 -19.64 13.04
C ARG A 11 1.34 -19.77 11.50
N PRO A 12 0.45 -20.54 10.83
CA PRO A 12 0.50 -20.67 9.38
C PRO A 12 0.25 -19.34 8.67
N PHE A 13 -0.60 -18.49 9.24
CA PHE A 13 -0.90 -17.17 8.70
C PHE A 13 0.30 -16.22 8.80
N VAL A 14 0.99 -16.16 9.94
CA VAL A 14 2.18 -15.30 10.12
C VAL A 14 3.32 -15.75 9.19
N ALA A 15 3.54 -17.05 9.07
CA ALA A 15 4.55 -17.58 8.14
C ALA A 15 4.21 -17.25 6.68
N TRP A 16 2.93 -17.33 6.30
CA TRP A 16 2.45 -16.90 4.99
C TRP A 16 2.65 -15.40 4.77
N ALA A 17 2.28 -14.56 5.74
CA ALA A 17 2.44 -13.11 5.65
C ALA A 17 3.91 -12.69 5.52
N TRP A 18 4.83 -13.38 6.22
CA TRP A 18 6.27 -13.19 6.06
C TRP A 18 6.74 -13.47 4.62
N ARG A 19 6.39 -14.65 4.10
CA ARG A 19 6.73 -15.06 2.72
C ARG A 19 6.14 -14.12 1.69
N TYR A 20 4.91 -13.69 1.93
CA TYR A 20 4.21 -12.74 1.07
C TYR A 20 4.97 -11.41 1.02
N LEU A 21 5.33 -10.85 2.18
CA LEU A 21 6.08 -9.59 2.26
C LEU A 21 7.43 -9.69 1.53
N LEU A 22 8.14 -10.81 1.67
CA LEU A 22 9.40 -11.03 0.94
C LEU A 22 9.19 -11.12 -0.57
N ALA A 23 8.16 -11.84 -1.03
CA ALA A 23 7.83 -11.96 -2.45
C ALA A 23 7.39 -10.62 -3.05
N HIS A 24 6.60 -9.85 -2.31
CA HIS A 24 6.20 -8.49 -2.64
C HIS A 24 7.41 -7.55 -2.80
N LEU A 25 8.33 -7.57 -1.83
CA LEU A 25 9.55 -6.77 -1.90
C LEU A 25 10.46 -7.19 -3.06
N ALA A 26 10.63 -8.49 -3.29
CA ALA A 26 11.38 -9.01 -4.43
C ALA A 26 10.78 -8.52 -5.75
N PHE A 27 9.47 -8.63 -5.92
CA PHE A 27 8.78 -8.13 -7.12
C PHE A 27 9.00 -6.63 -7.33
N ARG A 28 8.85 -5.81 -6.29
CA ARG A 28 9.08 -4.36 -6.37
C ARG A 28 10.51 -4.04 -6.85
N TYR A 29 11.51 -4.83 -6.42
CA TYR A 29 12.87 -4.68 -6.94
C TYR A 29 13.00 -5.12 -8.41
N THR A 30 12.29 -6.16 -8.82
CA THR A 30 12.19 -6.54 -10.24
C THR A 30 11.56 -5.42 -11.06
N GLU A 31 10.44 -4.84 -10.62
CA GLU A 31 9.78 -3.72 -11.29
C GLU A 31 10.75 -2.55 -11.48
N ARG A 32 11.46 -2.15 -10.42
CA ARG A 32 12.47 -1.08 -10.49
C ARG A 32 13.60 -1.39 -11.49
N LEU A 33 14.06 -2.64 -11.57
CA LEU A 33 15.07 -3.04 -12.55
C LEU A 33 14.58 -2.92 -14.00
N LEU A 34 13.27 -3.11 -14.22
CA LEU A 34 12.65 -3.02 -15.53
C LEU A 34 12.31 -1.58 -15.93
N THR A 35 12.01 -0.71 -14.97
CA THR A 35 11.49 0.64 -15.22
C THR A 35 12.47 1.78 -14.95
N SER A 36 13.53 1.57 -14.15
CA SER A 36 14.44 2.67 -13.81
C SER A 36 15.64 2.75 -14.75
N ASP A 37 16.00 3.97 -15.13
CA ASP A 37 17.29 4.29 -15.75
C ASP A 37 18.47 4.31 -14.73
N GLU A 38 18.20 4.02 -13.44
CA GLU A 38 19.21 4.00 -12.39
C GLU A 38 20.26 2.89 -12.60
N ILE A 39 21.40 3.02 -11.90
CA ILE A 39 22.45 1.99 -11.85
C ILE A 39 21.83 0.69 -11.33
N ARG A 40 21.66 -0.28 -12.25
CA ARG A 40 21.00 -1.58 -12.00
C ARG A 40 21.64 -2.40 -10.88
N ALA A 41 22.88 -2.11 -10.48
CA ALA A 41 23.62 -2.88 -9.48
C ALA A 41 22.90 -2.95 -8.12
N LEU A 42 22.39 -1.81 -7.63
CA LEU A 42 21.76 -1.74 -6.31
C LEU A 42 20.40 -2.47 -6.28
N PRO A 43 19.43 -2.20 -7.19
CA PRO A 43 18.20 -2.98 -7.23
C PRO A 43 18.44 -4.48 -7.48
N SER A 44 19.47 -4.85 -8.26
CA SER A 44 19.85 -6.26 -8.48
C SER A 44 20.33 -6.93 -7.19
N LEU A 45 21.18 -6.26 -6.43
CA LEU A 45 21.64 -6.76 -5.13
C LEU A 45 20.46 -6.94 -4.17
N CYS A 46 19.58 -5.95 -4.05
CA CYS A 46 18.42 -6.05 -3.17
C CYS A 46 17.45 -7.16 -3.61
N LEU A 47 17.22 -7.33 -4.91
CA LEU A 47 16.43 -8.43 -5.46
C LEU A 47 17.04 -9.79 -5.11
N ALA A 48 18.36 -9.95 -5.30
CA ALA A 48 19.06 -11.20 -4.98
C ALA A 48 18.94 -11.54 -3.50
N LEU A 49 19.13 -10.55 -2.61
CA LEU A 49 18.96 -10.73 -1.17
C LEU A 49 17.52 -11.08 -0.79
N MET A 50 16.51 -10.39 -1.32
CA MET A 50 15.11 -10.71 -1.04
C MET A 50 14.73 -12.11 -1.54
N THR A 51 15.23 -12.51 -2.71
CA THR A 51 15.03 -13.86 -3.25
C THR A 51 15.69 -14.91 -2.35
N ALA A 52 16.91 -14.67 -1.89
CA ALA A 52 17.60 -15.55 -0.95
C ALA A 52 16.85 -15.64 0.39
N ALA A 53 16.35 -14.52 0.92
CA ALA A 53 15.53 -14.49 2.12
C ALA A 53 14.23 -15.29 1.94
N LEU A 54 13.57 -15.15 0.78
CA LEU A 54 12.35 -15.88 0.45
C LEU A 54 12.62 -17.39 0.38
N VAL A 55 13.65 -17.83 -0.35
CA VAL A 55 14.05 -19.24 -0.43
C VAL A 55 14.37 -19.80 0.95
N ALA A 56 15.17 -19.08 1.75
CA ALA A 56 15.48 -19.48 3.13
C ALA A 56 14.23 -19.63 4.01
N SER A 57 13.19 -18.83 3.77
CA SER A 57 11.92 -18.93 4.52
C SER A 57 11.12 -20.21 4.23
N PHE A 58 11.38 -20.88 3.11
CA PHE A 58 10.81 -22.19 2.76
C PHE A 58 11.64 -23.36 3.28
N ALA A 59 12.93 -23.16 3.57
CA ALA A 59 13.85 -24.21 4.01
C ALA A 59 13.66 -24.70 5.47
N GLY A 60 12.60 -24.24 6.14
CA GLY A 60 12.19 -24.66 7.48
C GLY A 60 12.65 -23.72 8.60
N VAL A 61 12.31 -24.08 9.84
CA VAL A 61 12.49 -23.22 11.03
C VAL A 61 13.96 -22.86 11.27
N ARG A 62 14.89 -23.77 10.96
CA ARG A 62 16.34 -23.54 11.12
C ARG A 62 16.87 -22.35 10.31
N TRP A 63 16.22 -22.02 9.19
CA TRP A 63 16.61 -20.93 8.29
C TRP A 63 15.80 -19.65 8.50
N ALA A 64 14.83 -19.64 9.43
CA ALA A 64 13.99 -18.47 9.67
C ALA A 64 14.80 -17.24 10.11
N ARG A 65 15.81 -17.44 10.97
CA ARG A 65 16.71 -16.36 11.42
C ARG A 65 17.56 -15.81 10.28
N ALA A 66 18.11 -16.69 9.44
CA ALA A 66 18.89 -16.28 8.27
C ALA A 66 18.01 -15.50 7.26
N SER A 67 16.81 -15.99 6.97
CA SER A 67 15.82 -15.30 6.13
C SER A 67 15.57 -13.87 6.61
N LYS A 68 15.31 -13.68 7.91
CA LYS A 68 15.13 -12.36 8.53
C LYS A 68 16.38 -11.48 8.44
N ALA A 69 17.55 -12.01 8.76
CA ALA A 69 18.80 -11.26 8.72
C ALA A 69 19.11 -10.75 7.31
N ILE A 70 18.97 -11.61 6.29
CA ILE A 70 19.16 -11.23 4.88
C ILE A 70 18.17 -10.14 4.47
N ALA A 71 16.89 -10.29 4.82
CA ALA A 71 15.86 -9.31 4.53
C ALA A 71 16.16 -7.95 5.20
N ALA A 72 16.62 -7.97 6.46
CA ALA A 72 17.01 -6.77 7.19
C ALA A 72 18.17 -6.02 6.51
N VAL A 73 19.21 -6.74 6.07
CA VAL A 73 20.34 -6.16 5.32
C VAL A 73 19.85 -5.49 4.04
N ALA A 74 19.01 -6.18 3.27
CA ALA A 74 18.50 -5.64 2.01
C ALA A 74 17.66 -4.35 2.21
N VAL A 75 16.80 -4.31 3.23
CA VAL A 75 16.04 -3.10 3.57
C VAL A 75 16.95 -1.98 4.08
N ALA A 76 17.95 -2.27 4.90
CA ALA A 76 18.88 -1.26 5.39
C ALA A 76 19.64 -0.59 4.24
N ILE A 77 20.14 -1.39 3.29
CA ILE A 77 20.80 -0.91 2.06
C ILE A 77 19.84 -0.01 1.26
N GLU A 78 18.59 -0.44 1.05
CA GLU A 78 17.60 0.35 0.31
C GLU A 78 17.30 1.68 1.01
N MET A 79 16.98 1.65 2.30
CA MET A 79 16.63 2.85 3.05
C MET A 79 17.77 3.87 3.07
N ALA A 80 19.01 3.40 3.27
CA ALA A 80 20.19 4.24 3.28
C ALA A 80 20.47 4.88 1.91
N SER A 81 20.34 4.09 0.82
CA SER A 81 20.62 4.57 -0.54
C SER A 81 19.60 5.56 -1.08
N ARG A 82 18.36 5.52 -0.58
CA ARG A 82 17.27 6.38 -1.04
C ARG A 82 16.96 7.55 -0.11
N PHE A 83 17.58 7.60 1.06
CA PHE A 83 17.38 8.72 1.98
C PHE A 83 17.83 10.05 1.34
N PRO A 84 17.04 11.14 1.43
CA PRO A 84 15.77 11.31 2.17
C PRO A 84 14.49 11.07 1.34
N PHE A 85 14.58 10.55 0.11
CA PHE A 85 13.49 10.42 -0.87
C PHE A 85 12.67 9.12 -0.74
N ASN A 86 12.61 8.51 0.44
CA ASN A 86 11.81 7.32 0.64
C ASN A 86 10.31 7.66 0.62
N SER A 87 9.53 6.90 -0.16
CA SER A 87 8.08 7.04 -0.17
C SER A 87 7.44 6.52 1.12
N ASN A 88 6.27 7.06 1.48
CA ASN A 88 5.53 6.63 2.67
C ASN A 88 5.25 5.11 2.68
N HIS A 89 4.91 4.53 1.53
CA HIS A 89 4.70 3.09 1.44
C HIS A 89 6.00 2.29 1.66
N SER A 90 7.17 2.79 1.23
CA SER A 90 8.46 2.14 1.51
C SER A 90 8.80 2.14 3.00
N PHE A 91 8.41 3.19 3.74
CA PHE A 91 8.53 3.22 5.20
C PHE A 91 7.62 2.19 5.87
N ALA A 92 6.38 2.03 5.40
CA ALA A 92 5.46 1.04 5.94
C ALA A 92 5.98 -0.40 5.74
N GLU A 93 6.50 -0.71 4.55
CA GLU A 93 7.11 -2.01 4.24
C GLU A 93 8.32 -2.28 5.12
N THR A 94 9.20 -1.29 5.25
CA THR A 94 10.39 -1.34 6.12
C THR A 94 10.00 -1.60 7.57
N LEU A 95 9.01 -0.86 8.08
CA LEU A 95 8.54 -1.02 9.46
C LEU A 95 8.01 -2.44 9.69
N LEU A 96 7.18 -2.96 8.78
CA LEU A 96 6.67 -4.33 8.87
C LEU A 96 7.80 -5.36 8.85
N LEU A 97 8.76 -5.21 7.94
CA LEU A 97 9.90 -6.11 7.86
C LEU A 97 10.72 -6.08 9.16
N ILE A 98 10.99 -4.89 9.72
CA ILE A 98 11.65 -4.74 11.02
C ILE A 98 10.87 -5.48 12.10
N LEU A 99 9.54 -5.35 12.15
CA LEU A 99 8.74 -6.11 13.12
C LEU A 99 8.91 -7.62 12.96
N PHE A 100 8.87 -8.14 11.73
CA PHE A 100 9.09 -9.56 11.48
C PHE A 100 10.51 -10.01 11.88
N VAL A 101 11.51 -9.14 11.70
CA VAL A 101 12.90 -9.42 12.08
C VAL A 101 13.04 -9.49 13.60
N LEU A 102 12.46 -8.52 14.32
CA LEU A 102 12.57 -8.40 15.78
C LEU A 102 11.76 -9.45 16.53
N VAL A 103 10.64 -9.90 15.97
CA VAL A 103 9.69 -10.80 16.67
C VAL A 103 9.94 -12.27 16.32
N ASP A 104 10.16 -13.13 17.31
CA ASP A 104 10.30 -14.57 17.09
C ASP A 104 8.92 -15.27 17.01
N PHE A 105 8.38 -15.41 15.80
CA PHE A 105 7.05 -15.96 15.57
C PHE A 105 6.81 -17.46 15.89
N PRO A 106 7.80 -18.32 16.24
CA PRO A 106 7.51 -19.62 16.87
C PRO A 106 6.79 -19.50 18.23
N GLU A 107 7.00 -18.41 18.96
CA GLU A 107 6.33 -18.15 20.24
C GLU A 107 4.94 -17.54 20.04
N ALA A 108 3.94 -18.00 20.80
CA ALA A 108 2.54 -17.57 20.62
C ALA A 108 2.32 -16.09 20.94
N GLU A 109 2.84 -15.63 22.08
CA GLU A 109 2.74 -14.24 22.53
C GLU A 109 3.35 -13.27 21.52
N GLN A 110 4.53 -13.62 21.00
CA GLN A 110 5.23 -12.88 19.96
C GLN A 110 4.39 -12.78 18.66
N ARG A 111 3.70 -13.85 18.25
CA ARG A 111 2.78 -13.80 17.10
C ARG A 111 1.62 -12.84 17.31
N ASP A 112 1.03 -12.87 18.49
CA ASP A 112 -0.11 -12.01 18.80
C ASP A 112 0.31 -10.53 18.85
N LEU A 113 1.51 -10.26 19.39
CA LEU A 113 2.13 -8.94 19.34
C LEU A 113 2.35 -8.48 17.90
N LEU A 114 2.91 -9.30 17.03
CA LEU A 114 3.13 -8.95 15.61
C LEU A 114 1.82 -8.62 14.89
N VAL A 115 0.76 -9.41 15.12
CA VAL A 115 -0.57 -9.14 14.55
C VAL A 115 -1.13 -7.83 15.10
N ALA A 116 -0.99 -7.57 16.40
CA ALA A 116 -1.44 -6.33 17.00
C ALA A 116 -0.68 -5.12 16.44
N MET A 117 0.64 -5.21 16.30
CA MET A 117 1.47 -4.14 15.72
C MET A 117 1.13 -3.90 14.25
N GLY A 118 0.94 -4.95 13.45
CA GLY A 118 0.52 -4.81 12.05
C GLY A 118 -0.85 -4.12 11.90
N ARG A 119 -1.82 -4.43 12.80
CA ARG A 119 -3.11 -3.74 12.87
C ARG A 119 -2.95 -2.26 13.21
N TRP A 120 -2.07 -1.94 14.15
CA TRP A 120 -1.78 -0.55 14.51
C TRP A 120 -1.08 0.20 13.38
N ILE A 121 -0.15 -0.43 12.65
CA ILE A 121 0.52 0.19 11.51
C ILE A 121 -0.49 0.71 10.48
N ILE A 122 -1.39 -0.13 9.98
CA ILE A 122 -2.37 0.33 8.99
C ILE A 122 -3.33 1.37 9.58
N THR A 123 -3.72 1.22 10.85
CA THR A 123 -4.57 2.22 11.52
C THR A 123 -3.87 3.59 11.58
N LEU A 124 -2.59 3.60 11.93
CA LEU A 124 -1.77 4.82 12.01
C LEU A 124 -1.50 5.41 10.62
N ILE A 125 -1.24 4.58 9.61
CA ILE A 125 -1.07 5.05 8.23
C ILE A 125 -2.34 5.74 7.74
N MET A 126 -3.51 5.12 7.90
CA MET A 126 -4.79 5.71 7.48
C MET A 126 -5.07 7.00 8.25
N PHE A 127 -4.86 7.01 9.58
CA PHE A 127 -5.06 8.20 10.40
C PHE A 127 -4.12 9.34 10.00
N HIS A 128 -2.81 9.05 9.89
CA HIS A 128 -1.79 10.03 9.58
C HIS A 128 -1.95 10.56 8.15
N SER A 129 -2.24 9.70 7.18
CA SER A 129 -2.51 10.08 5.79
C SER A 129 -3.67 11.07 5.70
N GLY A 130 -4.77 10.82 6.42
CA GLY A 130 -5.92 11.73 6.45
C GLY A 130 -5.62 13.03 7.19
N LEU A 131 -4.95 12.95 8.35
CA LEU A 131 -4.55 14.12 9.13
C LEU A 131 -3.59 15.02 8.34
N GLN A 132 -2.63 14.45 7.62
CA GLN A 132 -1.70 15.19 6.79
C GLN A 132 -2.46 16.02 5.75
N LYS A 133 -3.49 15.46 5.10
CA LYS A 133 -4.32 16.16 4.12
C LYS A 133 -5.09 17.34 4.71
N ILE A 134 -5.58 17.20 5.94
CA ILE A 134 -6.20 18.29 6.70
C ILE A 134 -5.16 19.39 7.01
N LEU A 135 -4.00 19.01 7.56
CA LEU A 135 -2.98 19.97 8.00
C LEU A 135 -2.38 20.77 6.83
N HIS A 136 -2.26 20.16 5.65
CA HIS A 136 -1.75 20.86 4.46
C HIS A 136 -2.84 21.70 3.77
N GLY A 137 -4.13 21.50 4.09
CA GLY A 137 -5.26 22.26 3.53
C GLY A 137 -5.53 22.05 2.03
N THR A 138 -4.64 21.36 1.30
CA THR A 138 -4.69 21.22 -0.17
C THR A 138 -5.88 20.39 -0.68
N TYR A 139 -6.64 19.76 0.20
CA TYR A 139 -7.84 18.99 -0.17
C TYR A 139 -9.15 19.77 0.04
N PHE A 140 -9.14 20.86 0.80
CA PHE A 140 -10.39 21.59 1.11
C PHE A 140 -11.03 22.16 -0.15
N ASP A 141 -10.23 22.79 -1.01
CA ASP A 141 -10.68 23.32 -2.31
C ASP A 141 -10.23 22.44 -3.48
N GLY A 142 -9.90 21.17 -3.22
CA GLY A 142 -9.51 20.22 -4.26
C GLY A 142 -8.16 20.46 -4.92
N MET A 143 -7.31 21.34 -4.36
CA MET A 143 -6.06 21.77 -4.99
C MET A 143 -5.11 20.62 -5.34
N TYR A 144 -4.97 19.64 -4.42
CA TYR A 144 -4.12 18.48 -4.66
C TYR A 144 -4.62 17.65 -5.85
N LEU A 145 -5.93 17.42 -5.96
CA LEU A 145 -6.49 16.66 -7.09
C LEU A 145 -6.42 17.46 -8.38
N ALA A 146 -6.59 18.79 -8.31
CA ALA A 146 -6.45 19.67 -9.46
C ALA A 146 -5.04 19.58 -10.04
N THR A 147 -3.98 19.57 -9.21
CA THR A 147 -2.61 19.41 -9.71
C THR A 147 -2.35 18.07 -10.36
N ARG A 148 -3.14 17.02 -10.05
CA ARG A 148 -3.03 15.69 -10.66
C ARG A 148 -3.62 15.61 -12.07
N LEU A 149 -4.20 16.67 -12.62
CA LEU A 149 -4.62 16.71 -14.03
C LEU A 149 -3.44 16.64 -15.01
N ASP A 150 -2.19 16.75 -14.53
CA ASP A 150 -0.98 16.43 -15.28
C ASP A 150 -0.82 14.92 -15.55
N ASN A 151 -1.58 14.07 -14.87
CA ASN A 151 -1.57 12.63 -14.99
C ASN A 151 -2.82 12.13 -15.71
N ASP A 152 -2.65 11.42 -16.83
CA ASP A 152 -3.75 10.95 -17.68
C ASP A 152 -4.80 10.09 -16.94
N ARG A 153 -4.37 9.33 -15.92
CA ARG A 153 -5.29 8.49 -15.12
C ARG A 153 -6.25 9.33 -14.29
N PHE A 154 -5.73 10.38 -13.68
CA PHE A 154 -6.54 11.33 -12.93
C PHE A 154 -7.39 12.18 -13.87
N GLN A 155 -6.91 12.51 -15.07
CA GLN A 155 -7.74 13.18 -16.08
C GLN A 155 -8.97 12.34 -16.43
N TRP A 156 -8.82 11.03 -16.68
CA TRP A 156 -9.95 10.15 -16.98
C TRP A 156 -11.02 10.21 -15.89
N LEU A 157 -10.62 10.08 -14.62
CA LEU A 157 -11.54 10.19 -13.50
C LEU A 157 -12.17 11.58 -13.41
N LEU A 158 -11.35 12.65 -13.44
CA LEU A 158 -11.80 14.01 -13.19
C LEU A 158 -12.71 14.54 -14.31
N ARG A 159 -12.62 14.01 -15.53
CA ARG A 159 -13.61 14.30 -16.60
C ARG A 159 -15.04 13.91 -16.24
N HIS A 160 -15.23 12.94 -15.34
CA HIS A 160 -16.55 12.49 -14.89
C HIS A 160 -17.03 13.25 -13.64
N VAL A 161 -16.13 13.90 -12.91
CA VAL A 161 -16.42 14.59 -11.65
C VAL A 161 -16.56 16.10 -11.86
N LEU A 162 -15.72 16.68 -12.72
CA LEU A 162 -15.69 18.11 -13.02
C LEU A 162 -16.67 18.48 -14.13
N GLN A 163 -17.12 19.73 -14.10
CA GLN A 163 -17.81 20.32 -15.25
C GLN A 163 -16.84 20.44 -16.45
N PRO A 164 -17.28 20.26 -17.70
CA PRO A 164 -16.40 20.29 -18.87
C PRO A 164 -15.58 21.58 -19.01
N GLU A 165 -16.17 22.74 -18.67
CA GLU A 165 -15.51 24.04 -18.75
C GLU A 165 -14.40 24.18 -17.71
N GLU A 166 -14.69 23.73 -16.49
CA GLU A 166 -13.74 23.72 -15.38
C GLU A 166 -12.56 22.79 -15.67
N PHE A 167 -12.83 21.56 -16.12
CA PHE A 167 -11.78 20.61 -16.54
C PHE A 167 -10.87 21.24 -17.61
N THR A 168 -11.46 21.81 -18.66
CA THR A 168 -10.73 22.39 -19.79
C THR A 168 -9.93 23.63 -19.37
N SER A 169 -10.45 24.43 -18.43
CA SER A 169 -9.75 25.59 -17.87
C SER A 169 -8.53 25.16 -17.05
N LEU A 170 -8.71 24.23 -16.10
CA LEU A 170 -7.63 23.76 -15.23
C LEU A 170 -6.55 23.04 -16.01
N HIS A 171 -6.93 22.16 -16.93
CA HIS A 171 -5.98 21.43 -17.76
C HIS A 171 -5.14 22.37 -18.64
N ARG A 172 -5.76 23.40 -19.26
CA ARG A 172 -5.02 24.43 -20.01
C ARG A 172 -4.06 25.21 -19.12
N ALA A 173 -4.48 25.60 -17.92
CA ALA A 173 -3.64 26.35 -17.00
C ALA A 173 -2.40 25.55 -16.57
N LEU A 174 -2.55 24.23 -16.32
CA LEU A 174 -1.43 23.33 -16.03
C LEU A 174 -0.49 23.16 -17.23
N GLN A 175 -1.02 22.94 -18.44
CA GLN A 175 -0.21 22.81 -19.66
C GLN A 175 0.55 24.10 -20.00
N ALA A 176 0.01 25.26 -19.61
CA ALA A 176 0.67 26.55 -19.75
C ALA A 176 1.77 26.80 -18.70
N GLY A 177 1.99 25.86 -17.76
CA GLY A 177 2.97 26.01 -16.68
C GLY A 177 2.58 27.09 -15.66
N SER A 178 1.28 27.35 -15.49
CA SER A 178 0.81 28.37 -14.54
C SER A 178 1.27 28.03 -13.12
N GLU A 179 1.75 29.03 -12.38
CA GLU A 179 1.99 28.90 -10.95
C GLU A 179 0.62 29.00 -10.26
N GLY A 180 0.22 27.96 -9.51
CA GLY A 180 -1.12 27.85 -8.90
C GLY A 180 -1.46 28.97 -7.89
N PRO A 181 -2.54 28.82 -7.10
CA PRO A 181 -3.23 27.58 -6.79
C PRO A 181 -4.24 27.16 -7.87
N PHE A 182 -4.18 25.88 -8.27
CA PHE A 182 -5.26 25.24 -9.01
C PHE A 182 -6.29 24.76 -8.00
N ALA A 183 -7.55 25.18 -8.12
CA ALA A 183 -8.62 24.80 -7.18
C ALA A 183 -9.91 24.46 -7.93
N PHE A 184 -10.73 23.61 -7.33
CA PHE A 184 -12.06 23.32 -7.84
C PHE A 184 -13.06 24.37 -7.34
N HIS A 185 -13.97 24.77 -8.22
CA HIS A 185 -15.14 25.58 -7.96
C HIS A 185 -16.42 24.73 -7.90
N SER A 186 -16.43 23.55 -8.55
CA SER A 186 -17.61 22.69 -8.52
C SER A 186 -17.79 22.02 -7.14
N PRO A 187 -18.99 22.13 -6.52
CA PRO A 187 -19.26 21.51 -5.21
C PRO A 187 -19.06 19.99 -5.22
N ALA A 188 -19.41 19.33 -6.33
CA ALA A 188 -19.24 17.88 -6.46
C ALA A 188 -17.76 17.46 -6.38
N ALA A 189 -16.86 18.19 -7.05
CA ALA A 189 -15.43 17.89 -7.02
C ALA A 189 -14.79 18.23 -5.67
N ILE A 190 -15.25 19.29 -5.02
CA ILE A 190 -14.87 19.62 -3.64
C ILE A 190 -15.27 18.49 -2.69
N VAL A 191 -16.52 18.03 -2.74
CA VAL A 191 -17.00 16.90 -1.93
C VAL A 191 -16.19 15.64 -2.21
N PHE A 192 -15.93 15.34 -3.48
CA PHE A 192 -15.10 14.21 -3.89
C PHE A 192 -13.68 14.30 -3.32
N SER A 193 -13.05 15.47 -3.38
CA SER A 193 -11.71 15.69 -2.81
C SER A 193 -11.70 15.49 -1.30
N ASN A 194 -12.67 16.09 -0.59
CA ASN A 194 -12.76 15.99 0.86
C ASN A 194 -13.09 14.56 1.32
N ALA A 195 -13.84 13.79 0.52
CA ALA A 195 -14.18 12.41 0.84
C ALA A 195 -12.94 11.51 1.00
N VAL A 196 -11.82 11.84 0.33
CA VAL A 196 -10.57 11.07 0.44
C VAL A 196 -10.07 11.05 1.89
N TYR A 197 -9.74 12.20 2.48
CA TYR A 197 -9.20 12.23 3.84
C TYR A 197 -10.25 11.86 4.90
N LEU A 198 -11.52 12.21 4.68
CA LEU A 198 -12.61 11.83 5.59
C LEU A 198 -12.73 10.31 5.67
N SER A 199 -12.65 9.62 4.53
CA SER A 199 -12.69 8.16 4.49
C SER A 199 -11.48 7.54 5.18
N GLU A 200 -10.28 8.10 5.00
CA GLU A 200 -9.06 7.60 5.66
C GLU A 200 -9.14 7.70 7.20
N LEU A 201 -9.56 8.87 7.71
CA LEU A 201 -9.77 9.09 9.14
C LEU A 201 -10.88 8.21 9.70
N LEU A 202 -12.00 8.11 8.99
CA LEU A 202 -13.13 7.28 9.40
C LEU A 202 -12.73 5.80 9.47
N VAL A 203 -12.01 5.27 8.48
CA VAL A 203 -11.47 3.90 8.50
C VAL A 203 -10.61 3.70 9.74
N ALA A 204 -9.66 4.60 10.01
CA ALA A 204 -8.79 4.49 11.18
C ALA A 204 -9.59 4.43 12.49
N LEU A 205 -10.55 5.34 12.68
CA LEU A 205 -11.41 5.38 13.87
C LEU A 205 -12.25 4.10 14.03
N LEU A 206 -12.82 3.59 12.93
CA LEU A 206 -13.61 2.36 12.94
C LEU A 206 -12.76 1.11 13.25
N LEU A 207 -11.49 1.08 12.84
CA LEU A 207 -10.56 -0.04 13.10
C LEU A 207 -10.11 -0.12 14.56
N VAL A 208 -10.03 1.01 15.28
CA VAL A 208 -9.65 1.03 16.70
C VAL A 208 -10.68 0.28 17.54
N ARG A 209 -11.97 0.55 17.35
CA ARG A 209 -13.04 0.01 18.19
C ARG A 209 -13.50 -1.37 17.71
N GLU A 210 -13.47 -2.35 18.63
CA GLU A 210 -13.73 -3.75 18.29
C GLU A 210 -15.07 -4.00 17.59
N ARG A 211 -16.12 -3.30 18.03
CA ARG A 211 -17.49 -3.43 17.49
C ARG A 211 -17.63 -2.92 16.06
N THR A 212 -16.76 -2.00 15.64
CA THR A 212 -16.80 -1.35 14.32
C THR A 212 -15.72 -1.86 13.38
N ARG A 213 -14.82 -2.74 13.84
CA ARG A 213 -13.70 -3.26 13.04
C ARG A 213 -14.14 -3.86 11.71
N ALA A 214 -15.19 -4.70 11.71
CA ALA A 214 -15.67 -5.31 10.47
C ALA A 214 -16.10 -4.26 9.43
N LEU A 215 -16.82 -3.22 9.87
CA LEU A 215 -17.21 -2.10 9.02
C LEU A 215 -15.99 -1.29 8.57
N GLY A 216 -15.07 -0.98 9.49
CA GLY A 216 -13.83 -0.26 9.18
C GLY A 216 -12.94 -1.00 8.19
N THR A 217 -12.87 -2.33 8.30
CA THR A 217 -12.14 -3.19 7.34
C THR A 217 -12.81 -3.19 5.98
N ALA A 218 -14.14 -3.36 5.92
CA ALA A 218 -14.87 -3.30 4.65
C ALA A 218 -14.73 -1.94 3.96
N LEU A 219 -14.89 -0.85 4.71
CA LEU A 219 -14.66 0.51 4.22
C LEU A 219 -13.20 0.70 3.78
N GLY A 220 -12.24 0.22 4.56
CA GLY A 220 -10.82 0.27 4.21
C GLY A 220 -10.53 -0.43 2.88
N VAL A 221 -11.09 -1.62 2.66
CA VAL A 221 -10.95 -2.33 1.38
C VAL A 221 -11.56 -1.52 0.23
N MET A 222 -12.73 -0.92 0.41
CA MET A 222 -13.35 -0.06 -0.60
C MET A 222 -12.50 1.19 -0.90
N VAL A 223 -11.95 1.84 0.12
CA VAL A 223 -11.06 3.00 -0.03
C VAL A 223 -9.79 2.62 -0.79
N ILE A 224 -9.14 1.52 -0.40
CA ILE A 224 -7.93 1.04 -1.09
C ILE A 224 -8.24 0.66 -2.54
N ALA A 225 -9.34 -0.02 -2.81
CA ALA A 225 -9.75 -0.33 -4.17
C ALA A 225 -10.02 0.95 -5.00
N ALA A 226 -10.66 1.97 -4.41
CA ALA A 226 -10.90 3.25 -5.08
C ALA A 226 -9.59 3.98 -5.37
N ILE A 227 -8.66 4.01 -4.42
CA ILE A 227 -7.31 4.57 -4.64
C ILE A 227 -6.60 3.81 -5.75
N GLU A 228 -6.66 2.48 -5.75
CA GLU A 228 -5.99 1.64 -6.74
C GLU A 228 -6.51 1.85 -8.17
N VAL A 229 -7.83 1.99 -8.33
CA VAL A 229 -8.44 2.28 -9.64
C VAL A 229 -7.89 3.58 -10.25
N VAL A 230 -7.59 4.57 -9.41
CA VAL A 230 -7.18 5.92 -9.85
C VAL A 230 -5.65 6.04 -9.93
N ALA A 231 -4.95 5.70 -8.85
CA ALA A 231 -3.52 5.86 -8.72
C ALA A 231 -2.73 4.72 -9.39
N ARG A 232 -3.32 3.52 -9.48
CA ARG A 232 -2.69 2.27 -9.94
C ARG A 232 -1.36 1.98 -9.22
N GLU A 233 -1.36 2.22 -7.91
CA GLU A 233 -0.21 1.91 -7.07
C GLU A 233 -0.36 0.48 -6.52
N ILE A 234 -0.31 -0.50 -7.42
CA ILE A 234 -0.58 -1.93 -7.15
C ILE A 234 0.16 -2.40 -5.90
N THR A 235 1.44 -2.03 -5.80
CA THR A 235 2.31 -2.34 -4.67
C THR A 235 1.74 -1.84 -3.34
N PHE A 236 1.26 -0.59 -3.30
CA PHE A 236 0.62 -0.03 -2.11
C PHE A 236 -0.73 -0.68 -1.82
N GLY A 237 -1.60 -0.80 -2.83
CA GLY A 237 -2.94 -1.36 -2.66
C GLY A 237 -2.90 -2.77 -2.09
N ILE A 238 -1.95 -3.58 -2.55
CA ILE A 238 -1.69 -4.92 -2.06
C ILE A 238 -1.19 -4.92 -0.61
N LEU A 239 -0.19 -4.11 -0.30
CA LEU A 239 0.33 -4.01 1.06
C LEU A 239 -0.78 -3.64 2.04
N ALA A 240 -1.57 -2.62 1.70
CA ALA A 240 -2.68 -2.15 2.51
C ALA A 240 -3.76 -3.22 2.68
N LEU A 241 -4.12 -3.93 1.60
CA LEU A 241 -5.08 -5.03 1.66
C LEU A 241 -4.60 -6.15 2.60
N ASN A 242 -3.32 -6.53 2.55
CA ASN A 242 -2.74 -7.54 3.43
C ASN A 242 -2.73 -7.11 4.90
N LEU A 243 -2.53 -5.84 5.19
CA LEU A 243 -2.65 -5.33 6.56
C LEU A 243 -4.10 -5.30 7.04
N LEU A 244 -5.04 -4.92 6.18
CA LEU A 244 -6.47 -4.97 6.48
C LEU A 244 -6.94 -6.42 6.73
N MET A 245 -6.32 -7.41 6.08
CA MET A 245 -6.57 -8.83 6.35
C MET A 245 -6.34 -9.25 7.80
N LEU A 246 -5.48 -8.53 8.55
CA LEU A 246 -5.24 -8.79 9.97
C LEU A 246 -6.50 -8.60 10.82
N PHE A 247 -7.49 -7.83 10.35
CA PHE A 247 -8.75 -7.60 11.05
C PHE A 247 -9.84 -8.63 10.72
N PHE A 248 -9.71 -9.39 9.64
CA PHE A 248 -10.72 -10.39 9.28
C PHE A 248 -10.70 -11.60 10.23
N PRO A 249 -11.87 -12.26 10.43
CA PRO A 249 -11.92 -13.59 11.02
C PRO A 249 -11.14 -14.60 10.17
N LEU A 250 -10.59 -15.62 10.83
CA LEU A 250 -9.76 -16.67 10.19
C LEU A 250 -10.33 -17.27 8.89
N PRO A 251 -11.64 -17.64 8.76
CA PRO A 251 -12.15 -18.23 7.53
C PRO A 251 -12.03 -17.30 6.33
N TRP A 252 -12.27 -16.01 6.52
CA TRP A 252 -12.21 -15.00 5.46
C TRP A 252 -10.77 -14.68 5.06
N ARG A 253 -9.80 -14.82 5.97
CA ARG A 253 -8.38 -14.55 5.65
C ARG A 253 -7.87 -15.39 4.50
N LYS A 254 -8.26 -16.67 4.40
CA LYS A 254 -7.82 -17.53 3.30
C LYS A 254 -8.39 -17.11 1.96
N ALA A 255 -9.68 -16.78 1.92
CA ALA A 255 -10.35 -16.31 0.70
C ALA A 255 -9.76 -14.97 0.23
N VAL A 256 -9.57 -14.02 1.14
CA VAL A 256 -8.98 -12.71 0.80
C VAL A 256 -7.50 -12.85 0.43
N ALA A 257 -6.73 -13.76 1.06
CA ALA A 257 -5.35 -14.08 0.65
C ALA A 257 -5.29 -14.62 -0.78
N ALA A 258 -6.18 -15.56 -1.10
CA ALA A 258 -6.24 -16.12 -2.45
C ALA A 258 -6.62 -15.03 -3.45
N LEU A 259 -7.61 -14.19 -3.11
CA LEU A 259 -8.03 -13.08 -3.96
C LEU A 259 -6.91 -12.05 -4.14
N SER A 260 -6.14 -11.73 -3.10
CA SER A 260 -5.02 -10.78 -3.21
C SER A 260 -3.89 -11.34 -4.08
N ILE A 261 -3.60 -12.64 -3.99
CA ILE A 261 -2.65 -13.32 -4.88
C ILE A 261 -3.16 -13.31 -6.32
N VAL A 262 -4.44 -13.64 -6.55
CA VAL A 262 -5.03 -13.63 -7.89
C VAL A 262 -5.03 -12.23 -8.49
N ALA A 263 -5.46 -11.23 -7.72
CA ALA A 263 -5.43 -9.83 -8.12
C ALA A 263 -4.01 -9.40 -8.46
N TYR A 264 -3.03 -9.77 -7.64
CA TYR A 264 -1.63 -9.50 -7.92
C TYR A 264 -1.17 -10.13 -9.23
N VAL A 265 -1.34 -11.44 -9.40
CA VAL A 265 -0.94 -12.15 -10.62
C VAL A 265 -1.64 -11.58 -11.86
N ALA A 266 -2.92 -11.25 -11.76
CA ALA A 266 -3.68 -10.64 -12.85
C ALA A 266 -3.15 -9.25 -13.21
N LEU A 267 -2.84 -8.42 -12.22
CA LEU A 267 -2.27 -7.08 -12.43
C LEU A 267 -0.86 -7.17 -13.04
N LEU A 268 -0.05 -8.12 -12.58
CA LEU A 268 1.26 -8.43 -13.18
C LEU A 268 1.14 -8.87 -14.63
N ALA A 269 0.22 -9.79 -14.91
CA ALA A 269 -0.02 -10.28 -16.26
C ALA A 269 -0.54 -9.16 -17.17
N ALA A 270 -1.41 -8.28 -16.65
CA ALA A 270 -1.90 -7.13 -17.39
C ALA A 270 -0.73 -6.18 -17.72
N GLN A 271 0.08 -5.79 -16.75
CA GLN A 271 1.26 -4.94 -16.98
C GLN A 271 2.19 -5.52 -18.06
N TRP A 272 2.38 -6.84 -18.05
CA TRP A 272 3.26 -7.52 -19.01
C TRP A 272 2.66 -7.63 -20.42
N TYR A 273 1.38 -7.99 -20.53
CA TYR A 273 0.73 -8.31 -21.80
C TYR A 273 0.31 -7.06 -22.58
N VAL A 274 -0.13 -6.04 -21.86
CA VAL A 274 -0.64 -4.80 -22.43
C VAL A 274 0.52 -3.86 -22.83
N GLY A 275 1.75 -4.16 -22.36
CA GLY A 275 2.93 -3.34 -22.58
C GLY A 275 2.93 -2.10 -21.68
N PRO A 276 4.12 -1.53 -21.39
CA PRO A 276 4.23 -0.33 -20.56
C PRO A 276 3.43 0.85 -21.16
N ASP A 277 3.31 0.90 -22.49
CA ASP A 277 2.72 2.03 -23.20
C ASP A 277 1.19 2.05 -23.14
N VAL A 278 0.49 0.91 -23.13
CA VAL A 278 -0.99 0.93 -23.04
C VAL A 278 -1.46 1.13 -21.59
N PHE A 279 -0.59 0.86 -20.60
CA PHE A 279 -0.80 1.27 -19.21
C PHE A 279 -0.58 2.77 -18.93
N LEU A 280 -0.13 3.53 -19.95
CA LEU A 280 -0.15 5.00 -19.96
C LEU A 280 -1.50 5.56 -20.48
N PHE A 281 -2.33 4.79 -21.20
CA PHE A 281 -3.49 5.33 -21.94
C PHE A 281 -4.87 4.73 -21.63
N VAL A 282 -4.95 3.63 -20.87
CA VAL A 282 -6.22 3.19 -20.24
C VAL A 282 -6.24 3.70 -18.83
#